data_AF-A0A158JKS3-F1
#
_entry.id   AF-A0A158JKS3-F1
#
_cell.length_a   1.000
_cell.length_b   1.000
_cell.length_c   1.000
_cell.angle_alpha   90.00
_cell.angle_beta   90.00
_cell.angle_gamma   90.00
#
_symmetry.space_group_name_H-M   'P 1'
#
loop_
_entity.id
_entity.type
_entity.pdbx_description
1 polymer ?
#
loop_
_entity_poly.entity_id
_entity_poly.type
_entity_poly.pdbx_seq_one_letter_code
_entity_poly.pdbx_strand_id
1 'polypeptide(L)'
;MSNRRARPPDTLGRLFLDITGVLPDDASLLRMRRVSGALNLRDNDALWSMIAVLEYYTRLYEAMPDRIRRAGEGNFDAVRREAEVATDALMHQHRDALARCKATIQLAEEMIREHEVRYQAALAQLNEASIAVLADRMANRVARIACNRFVGAAAVAARDQRERMDSAVDIFERAIGGATKRVEASAERMERRFARTLRRLWTVAAILLVILVGAAAIVGEHLI
;
A
#
# COMPACT_ATOMS: atom_id res chain seq x y z
N MET A 1 96.49 -63.70 -44.80
CA MET A 1 95.35 -62.91 -45.30
C MET A 1 94.17 -63.87 -45.48
N SER A 2 93.28 -63.95 -44.49
CA SER A 2 92.10 -64.82 -44.55
C SER A 2 90.98 -64.11 -45.30
N ASN A 3 90.50 -64.77 -46.36
CA ASN A 3 89.36 -64.34 -47.16
C ASN A 3 88.10 -64.28 -46.27
N ARG A 4 87.74 -63.09 -45.80
CA ARG A 4 86.38 -62.81 -45.29
C ARG A 4 85.45 -62.88 -46.50
N ARG A 5 84.88 -64.06 -46.75
CA ARG A 5 83.76 -64.24 -47.67
C ARG A 5 82.69 -63.23 -47.29
N ALA A 6 82.45 -62.26 -48.16
CA ALA A 6 81.32 -61.36 -48.08
C ALA A 6 80.06 -62.23 -47.97
N ARG A 7 79.33 -62.04 -46.86
CA ARG A 7 78.00 -62.61 -46.66
C ARG A 7 77.17 -62.19 -47.88
N PRO A 8 76.51 -63.11 -48.61
CA PRO A 8 75.71 -62.71 -49.76
C PRO A 8 74.69 -61.67 -49.31
N PRO A 9 74.39 -60.65 -50.15
CA PRO A 9 73.34 -59.69 -49.85
C PRO A 9 72.07 -60.48 -49.56
N ASP A 10 71.43 -60.22 -48.41
CA ASP A 10 70.27 -60.98 -47.97
C ASP A 10 69.17 -60.86 -49.04
N THR A 11 69.05 -61.87 -49.91
CA THR A 11 68.14 -61.88 -51.06
C THR A 11 66.70 -61.66 -50.59
N LEU A 12 66.43 -62.13 -49.37
CA LEU A 12 65.19 -61.89 -48.63
C LEU A 12 64.97 -60.45 -48.22
N GLY A 13 66.02 -59.80 -47.70
CA GLY A 13 65.95 -58.38 -47.35
C GLY A 13 65.66 -57.52 -48.57
N ARG A 14 66.26 -57.87 -49.71
CA ARG A 14 66.03 -57.20 -50.99
C ARG A 14 64.62 -57.44 -51.52
N LEU A 15 64.15 -58.68 -51.53
CA LEU A 15 62.79 -59.02 -51.97
C LEU A 15 61.72 -58.38 -51.08
N PHE A 16 61.94 -58.34 -49.76
CA PHE A 16 61.06 -57.63 -48.84
C PHE A 16 61.04 -56.14 -49.13
N LEU A 17 62.21 -55.52 -49.36
CA LEU A 17 62.31 -54.11 -49.75
C LEU A 17 61.61 -53.84 -51.08
N ASP A 18 61.79 -54.69 -52.08
CA ASP A 18 61.20 -54.53 -53.42
C ASP A 18 59.66 -54.64 -53.38
N ILE A 19 59.11 -55.47 -52.49
CA ILE A 19 57.66 -55.68 -52.35
C ILE A 19 57.01 -54.62 -51.45
N THR A 20 57.68 -54.23 -50.36
CA THR A 20 57.06 -53.43 -49.28
C THR A 20 57.54 -51.98 -49.27
N GLY A 21 58.62 -51.66 -49.98
CA GLY A 21 59.26 -50.34 -49.98
C GLY A 21 60.03 -50.00 -48.69
N VAL A 22 60.09 -50.90 -47.72
CA VAL A 22 60.71 -50.69 -46.40
C VAL A 22 61.72 -51.80 -46.11
N LEU A 23 62.85 -51.48 -45.49
CA LEU A 23 63.83 -52.49 -45.09
C LEU A 23 63.28 -53.33 -43.91
N PRO A 24 63.41 -54.67 -43.95
CA PRO A 24 63.06 -55.50 -42.80
C PRO A 24 64.07 -55.30 -41.67
N ASP A 25 63.61 -55.37 -40.42
CA ASP A 25 64.52 -55.41 -39.28
C ASP A 25 65.11 -56.82 -39.10
N ASP A 26 66.15 -56.94 -38.27
CA ASP A 26 66.82 -58.22 -38.05
C ASP A 26 65.87 -59.29 -37.46
N ALA A 27 64.87 -58.87 -36.69
CA ALA A 27 63.87 -59.76 -36.12
C ALA A 27 62.92 -60.32 -37.18
N SER A 28 62.50 -59.49 -38.13
CA SER A 28 61.71 -59.85 -39.31
C SER A 28 62.46 -60.81 -40.20
N LEU A 29 63.74 -60.53 -40.49
CA LEU A 29 64.58 -61.44 -41.27
C LEU A 29 64.72 -62.81 -40.57
N LEU A 30 64.89 -62.84 -39.25
CA LEU A 30 64.94 -64.08 -38.48
C LEU A 30 63.60 -64.82 -38.44
N ARG A 31 62.46 -64.11 -38.35
CA ARG A 31 61.12 -64.73 -38.42
C ARG A 31 60.86 -65.32 -39.81
N MET A 32 61.10 -64.56 -40.87
CA MET A 32 60.94 -65.02 -42.25
C MET A 32 61.81 -66.24 -42.55
N ARG A 33 63.07 -66.26 -42.10
CA ARG A 33 63.97 -67.43 -42.23
C ARG A 33 63.50 -68.64 -41.44
N ARG A 34 62.96 -68.44 -40.23
CA ARG A 34 62.37 -69.54 -39.44
C ARG A 34 61.15 -70.14 -40.12
N VAL A 35 60.25 -69.30 -40.63
CA VAL A 35 59.04 -69.74 -41.35
C VAL A 35 59.43 -70.48 -42.63
N SER A 36 60.39 -69.96 -43.39
CA SER A 36 60.89 -70.66 -44.58
C SER A 36 61.58 -71.98 -44.25
N GLY A 37 62.38 -72.04 -43.18
CA GLY A 37 63.02 -73.27 -42.73
C GLY A 37 62.01 -74.34 -42.34
N ALA A 38 60.93 -73.95 -41.66
CA ALA A 38 59.83 -74.84 -41.31
C ALA A 38 59.06 -75.36 -42.56
N LEU A 39 58.99 -74.54 -43.61
CA LEU A 39 58.34 -74.87 -44.87
C LEU A 39 59.28 -75.52 -45.91
N ASN A 40 60.57 -75.72 -45.57
CA ASN A 40 61.61 -76.27 -46.44
C ASN A 40 61.69 -75.59 -47.84
N LEU A 41 61.59 -74.26 -47.86
CA LEU A 41 61.58 -73.50 -49.11
C LEU A 41 62.99 -73.34 -49.69
N ARG A 42 63.09 -73.38 -51.02
CA ARG A 42 64.33 -73.05 -51.74
C ARG A 42 64.45 -71.54 -51.90
N ASP A 43 65.67 -71.04 -52.07
CA ASP A 43 65.99 -69.60 -52.14
C ASP A 43 65.24 -68.82 -53.26
N ASN A 44 64.74 -69.50 -54.29
CA ASN A 44 64.04 -68.92 -55.44
C ASN A 44 62.54 -69.24 -55.49
N ASP A 45 61.95 -69.70 -54.38
CA ASP A 45 60.53 -70.04 -54.34
C ASP A 45 59.63 -68.79 -54.37
N ALA A 46 58.54 -68.85 -55.14
CA ALA A 46 57.54 -67.78 -55.19
C ALA A 46 56.88 -67.54 -53.82
N LEU A 47 56.89 -68.54 -52.93
CA LEU A 47 56.33 -68.42 -51.58
C LEU A 47 57.08 -67.41 -50.71
N TRP A 48 58.32 -67.03 -51.06
CA TRP A 48 59.06 -65.96 -50.38
C TRP A 48 58.35 -64.60 -50.47
N SER A 49 57.72 -64.29 -51.60
CA SER A 49 56.93 -63.08 -51.77
C SER A 49 55.74 -63.05 -50.82
N MET A 50 55.08 -64.20 -50.63
CA MET A 50 53.98 -64.30 -49.67
C MET A 50 54.46 -64.14 -48.22
N ILE A 51 55.59 -64.75 -47.86
CA ILE A 51 56.20 -64.58 -46.54
C ILE A 51 56.57 -63.11 -46.27
N ALA A 52 57.12 -62.42 -47.27
CA ALA A 52 57.45 -61.00 -47.16
C ALA A 52 56.19 -60.13 -46.95
N VAL A 53 55.11 -60.38 -47.70
CA VAL A 53 53.84 -59.66 -47.54
C VAL A 53 53.21 -59.93 -46.17
N LEU A 54 53.23 -61.17 -45.69
CA LEU A 54 52.68 -61.52 -44.38
C LEU A 54 53.47 -60.86 -43.25
N GLU A 55 54.79 -60.87 -43.31
CA GLU A 55 55.63 -60.18 -42.34
C GLU A 55 55.39 -58.66 -42.37
N TYR A 56 55.15 -58.07 -43.54
CA TYR A 56 54.74 -56.67 -43.65
C TYR A 56 53.42 -56.39 -42.94
N TYR A 57 52.39 -57.22 -43.15
CA TYR A 57 51.11 -57.06 -42.45
C TYR A 57 51.24 -57.28 -40.94
N THR A 58 52.06 -58.24 -40.49
CA THR A 58 52.35 -58.43 -39.06
C THR A 58 52.93 -57.15 -38.46
N ARG A 59 53.97 -56.57 -39.07
CA ARG A 59 54.56 -55.31 -38.60
C ARG A 59 53.58 -54.15 -38.64
N LEU A 60 52.75 -54.09 -39.69
CA LEU A 60 51.73 -53.04 -39.81
C LEU A 60 50.72 -53.12 -38.67
N TYR A 61 50.22 -54.31 -38.35
CA TYR A 61 49.26 -54.51 -37.27
C TYR A 61 49.88 -54.38 -35.87
N GLU A 62 51.14 -54.74 -35.68
CA GLU A 62 51.85 -54.50 -34.42
C GLU A 62 52.06 -53.01 -34.15
N ALA A 63 52.36 -52.22 -35.19
CA ALA A 63 52.58 -50.77 -35.05
C ALA A 63 51.27 -49.96 -34.98
N MET A 64 50.13 -50.52 -35.43
CA MET A 64 48.88 -49.78 -35.58
C MET A 64 48.27 -49.29 -34.24
N PRO A 65 48.20 -50.09 -33.16
CA PRO A 65 47.68 -49.64 -31.87
C PRO A 65 48.43 -48.42 -31.31
N ASP A 66 49.77 -48.41 -31.41
CA ASP A 66 50.58 -47.29 -30.95
C ASP A 66 50.40 -46.04 -31.80
N ARG A 67 50.13 -46.19 -33.10
CA ARG A 67 49.79 -45.06 -33.98
C ARG A 67 48.43 -44.48 -33.64
N ILE A 68 47.44 -45.33 -33.36
CA ILE A 68 46.10 -44.92 -32.92
C ILE A 68 46.18 -44.18 -31.58
N ARG A 69 46.92 -44.74 -30.62
CA ARG A 69 47.14 -44.12 -29.31
C ARG A 69 47.79 -42.76 -29.44
N ARG A 70 48.88 -42.62 -30.21
CA ARG A 70 49.55 -41.33 -30.44
C ARG A 70 48.67 -40.31 -31.16
N ALA A 71 47.85 -40.75 -32.12
CA ALA A 71 46.88 -39.88 -32.79
C ALA A 71 45.75 -39.44 -31.84
N GLY A 72 45.38 -40.29 -30.86
CA GLY A 72 44.33 -40.03 -29.88
C GLY A 72 44.78 -39.17 -28.70
N GLU A 73 45.97 -39.39 -28.15
CA GLU A 73 46.49 -38.70 -26.95
C GLU A 73 46.37 -37.17 -27.06
N GLY A 74 46.80 -36.58 -28.19
CA GLY A 74 46.71 -35.13 -28.38
C GLY A 74 45.27 -34.60 -28.52
N ASN A 75 44.35 -35.41 -29.04
CA ASN A 75 42.97 -34.99 -29.29
C ASN A 75 42.09 -35.14 -28.04
N PHE A 76 42.26 -36.22 -27.28
CA PHE A 76 41.47 -36.44 -26.06
C PHE A 76 41.82 -35.46 -24.95
N ASP A 77 43.10 -35.12 -24.78
CA ASP A 77 43.52 -34.12 -23.78
C ASP A 77 43.07 -32.70 -24.14
N ALA A 78 42.94 -32.39 -25.44
CA ALA A 78 42.36 -31.14 -25.90
C ALA A 78 40.86 -31.09 -25.60
N VAL A 79 40.11 -32.13 -26.00
CA VAL A 79 38.66 -32.24 -25.75
C VAL A 79 38.35 -32.23 -24.25
N ARG A 80 39.14 -32.92 -23.43
CA ARG A 80 38.97 -32.94 -21.98
C ARG A 80 39.16 -31.55 -21.37
N ARG A 81 40.21 -30.83 -21.76
CA ARG A 81 40.44 -29.46 -21.26
C ARG A 81 39.35 -28.51 -21.70
N GLU A 82 38.90 -28.61 -22.95
CA GLU A 82 37.79 -27.79 -23.44
C GLU A 82 36.49 -28.09 -22.68
N ALA A 83 36.20 -29.36 -22.41
CA ALA A 83 35.06 -29.76 -21.61
C ALA A 83 35.17 -29.22 -20.16
N GLU A 84 36.33 -29.34 -19.52
CA GLU A 84 36.57 -28.80 -18.17
C GLU A 84 36.34 -27.27 -18.16
N VAL A 85 36.92 -26.52 -19.10
CA VAL A 85 36.73 -25.06 -19.23
C VAL A 85 35.26 -24.70 -19.46
N ALA A 86 34.56 -25.43 -20.35
CA ALA A 86 33.15 -25.18 -20.63
C ALA A 86 32.28 -25.46 -19.39
N THR A 87 32.57 -26.53 -18.66
CA THR A 87 31.85 -26.87 -17.43
C THR A 87 32.08 -25.84 -16.32
N ASP A 88 33.32 -25.35 -16.17
CA ASP A 88 33.65 -24.31 -15.19
C ASP A 88 32.97 -22.99 -15.54
N ALA A 89 32.97 -22.60 -16.81
CA ALA A 89 32.26 -21.41 -17.29
C ALA A 89 30.75 -21.51 -17.03
N LEU A 90 30.15 -22.67 -17.30
CA LEU A 90 28.73 -22.92 -17.04
C LEU A 90 28.41 -22.87 -15.53
N MET A 91 29.25 -23.48 -14.70
CA MET A 91 29.10 -23.43 -13.24
C MET A 91 29.23 -22.02 -12.69
N HIS A 92 30.15 -21.22 -13.26
CA HIS A 92 30.28 -19.81 -12.90
C HIS A 92 29.02 -19.02 -13.27
N GLN A 93 28.50 -19.20 -14.48
CA GLN A 93 27.25 -18.56 -14.92
C GLN A 93 26.05 -18.97 -14.05
N HIS A 94 25.94 -20.24 -13.65
CA HIS A 94 24.88 -20.68 -12.74
C HIS A 94 24.99 -20.04 -11.36
N ARG A 95 26.20 -19.95 -10.79
CA ARG A 95 26.43 -19.28 -9.50
C ARG A 95 26.09 -17.80 -9.57
N ASP A 96 26.48 -17.12 -10.65
CA ASP A 96 26.16 -15.72 -10.90
C ASP A 96 24.65 -15.49 -11.04
N ALA A 97 23.96 -16.35 -11.79
CA ALA A 97 22.51 -16.28 -11.94
C ALA A 97 21.78 -16.48 -10.61
N LEU A 98 22.24 -17.44 -9.79
CA LEU A 98 21.72 -17.66 -8.45
C LEU A 98 21.97 -16.46 -7.53
N ALA A 99 23.15 -15.84 -7.61
CA ALA A 99 23.47 -14.64 -6.84
C ALA A 99 22.55 -13.46 -7.21
N ARG A 100 22.30 -13.25 -8.51
CA ARG A 100 21.36 -12.22 -8.98
C ARG A 100 19.93 -12.50 -8.53
N CYS A 101 19.47 -13.74 -8.65
CA CYS A 101 18.14 -14.15 -8.18
C CYS A 101 17.97 -13.89 -6.67
N LYS A 102 18.99 -14.26 -5.87
CA LYS A 102 18.99 -13.98 -4.43
C LYS A 102 18.92 -12.49 -4.13
N ALA A 103 19.69 -11.66 -4.84
CA ALA A 103 19.65 -10.21 -4.68
C ALA A 103 18.26 -9.63 -5.03
N THR A 104 17.63 -10.13 -6.10
CA THR A 104 16.26 -9.69 -6.46
C THR A 104 15.22 -10.10 -5.43
N ILE A 105 15.35 -11.29 -4.83
CA ILE A 105 14.44 -11.74 -3.76
C ILE A 105 14.61 -10.86 -2.52
N GLN A 106 15.85 -10.54 -2.13
CA GLN A 106 16.12 -9.66 -0.99
C GLN A 106 15.55 -8.26 -1.21
N LEU A 107 15.69 -7.70 -2.41
CA LEU A 107 15.09 -6.42 -2.76
C LEU A 107 13.56 -6.47 -2.67
N ALA A 108 12.94 -7.54 -3.18
CA ALA A 108 11.49 -7.71 -3.10
C ALA A 108 11.02 -7.83 -1.64
N GLU A 109 11.74 -8.56 -0.78
CA GLU A 109 11.43 -8.67 0.65
C GLU A 109 11.52 -7.32 1.37
N GLU A 110 12.52 -6.50 1.04
CA GLU A 110 12.67 -5.15 1.60
C GLU A 110 11.51 -4.25 1.18
N MET A 111 11.16 -4.25 -0.11
CA MET A 111 10.01 -3.50 -0.62
C MET A 111 8.70 -3.93 0.05
N ILE A 112 8.48 -5.24 0.22
CA ILE A 112 7.28 -5.76 0.88
C ILE A 112 7.20 -5.26 2.33
N ARG A 113 8.29 -5.35 3.09
CA ARG A 113 8.33 -4.84 4.47
C ARG A 113 8.03 -3.34 4.53
N GLU A 114 8.64 -2.56 3.64
CA GLU A 114 8.40 -1.11 3.60
C GLU A 114 6.93 -0.82 3.24
N HIS A 115 6.37 -1.52 2.26
CA HIS A 115 4.98 -1.39 1.86
C HIS A 115 4.01 -1.79 2.98
N GLU A 116 4.30 -2.85 3.72
CA GLU A 116 3.48 -3.30 4.85
C GLU A 116 3.41 -2.22 5.94
N VAL A 117 4.55 -1.64 6.33
CA VAL A 117 4.62 -0.57 7.33
C VAL A 117 3.85 0.67 6.85
N ARG A 118 4.06 1.09 5.59
CA ARG A 118 3.33 2.23 5.01
C ARG A 118 1.82 1.97 4.96
N TYR A 119 1.41 0.76 4.61
CA TYR A 119 0.00 0.39 4.53
C TYR A 119 -0.67 0.39 5.90
N GLN A 120 0.00 -0.15 6.93
CA GLN A 120 -0.49 -0.11 8.31
C GLN A 120 -0.63 1.33 8.82
N ALA A 121 0.35 2.19 8.54
CA ALA A 121 0.29 3.60 8.90
C ALA A 121 -0.86 4.33 8.19
N ALA A 122 -1.06 4.08 6.89
CA ALA A 122 -2.16 4.67 6.12
C ALA A 122 -3.53 4.21 6.64
N LEU A 123 -3.68 2.93 6.99
CA LEU A 123 -4.91 2.41 7.60
C LEU A 123 -5.18 3.05 8.97
N ALA A 124 -4.16 3.19 9.82
CA ALA A 124 -4.30 3.85 11.11
C ALA A 124 -4.75 5.31 10.96
N GLN A 125 -4.13 6.04 10.04
CA GLN A 125 -4.48 7.44 9.73
C GLN A 125 -5.91 7.57 9.20
N LEU A 126 -6.32 6.69 8.27
CA LEU A 126 -7.68 6.69 7.73
C LEU A 126 -8.71 6.40 8.82
N ASN A 127 -8.43 5.42 9.68
CA ASN A 127 -9.30 5.07 10.79
C ASN A 127 -9.47 6.24 11.76
N GLU A 128 -8.35 6.85 12.19
CA GLU A 128 -8.37 8.03 13.07
C GLU A 128 -9.17 9.19 12.46
N ALA A 129 -8.92 9.53 11.18
CA ALA A 129 -9.65 10.58 10.48
C ALA A 129 -11.15 10.28 10.39
N SER A 130 -11.52 9.01 10.14
CA SER A 130 -12.92 8.59 10.07
C SER A 130 -13.63 8.71 11.42
N ILE A 131 -12.96 8.33 12.51
CA ILE A 131 -13.46 8.45 13.88
C ILE A 131 -13.63 9.92 14.25
N ALA A 132 -12.65 10.77 13.93
CA ALA A 132 -12.74 12.21 14.19
C ALA A 132 -13.95 12.84 13.47
N VAL A 133 -14.15 12.52 12.20
CA VAL A 133 -15.31 13.01 11.42
C VAL A 133 -16.63 12.50 11.98
N LEU A 134 -16.71 11.23 12.40
CA LEU A 134 -17.90 10.67 13.03
C LEU A 134 -18.19 11.32 14.38
N ALA A 135 -17.17 11.55 15.20
CA ALA A 135 -17.29 12.21 16.50
C ALA A 135 -17.80 13.65 16.34
N ASP A 136 -17.24 14.41 15.38
CA ASP A 136 -17.69 15.78 15.09
C ASP A 136 -19.15 15.83 14.63
N ARG A 137 -19.56 14.93 13.71
CA ARG A 137 -20.97 14.83 13.28
C ARG A 137 -21.90 14.50 14.43
N MET A 138 -21.50 13.60 15.33
CA MET A 138 -22.30 13.23 16.49
C MET A 138 -22.40 14.39 17.49
N ALA A 139 -21.29 15.06 17.78
CA ALA A 139 -21.27 16.25 18.62
C ALA A 139 -22.18 17.34 18.08
N ASN A 140 -22.10 17.64 16.77
CA ASN A 140 -22.94 18.64 16.12
C ASN A 140 -24.44 18.23 16.12
N ARG A 141 -24.75 16.93 16.03
CA ARG A 141 -26.12 16.43 16.14
C ARG A 141 -26.66 16.59 17.56
N VAL A 142 -25.89 16.21 18.57
CA VAL A 142 -26.26 16.36 19.99
C VAL A 142 -26.43 17.83 20.36
N ALA A 143 -25.48 18.69 19.96
CA ALA A 143 -25.55 20.13 20.19
C ALA A 143 -26.82 20.74 19.61
N ARG A 144 -27.19 20.36 18.38
CA ARG A 144 -28.43 20.83 17.73
C ARG A 144 -29.69 20.36 18.45
N ILE A 145 -29.75 19.10 18.86
CA ILE A 145 -30.89 18.55 19.61
C ILE A 145 -31.02 19.27 20.96
N ALA A 146 -29.91 19.43 21.68
CA ALA A 146 -29.87 20.12 22.96
C ALA A 146 -30.28 21.59 22.81
N CYS A 147 -29.71 22.32 21.85
CA CYS A 147 -30.03 23.72 21.60
C CYS A 147 -31.51 23.91 21.23
N ASN A 148 -32.05 23.08 20.32
CA ASN A 148 -33.48 23.12 19.98
C ASN A 148 -34.37 22.91 21.21
N ARG A 149 -33.99 22.00 22.10
CA ARG A 149 -34.74 21.71 23.34
C ARG A 149 -34.62 22.86 24.35
N PHE A 150 -33.43 23.45 24.52
CA PHE A 150 -33.22 24.62 25.37
C PHE A 150 -33.99 25.84 24.87
N VAL A 151 -33.92 26.14 23.57
CA VAL A 151 -34.68 27.23 22.95
C VAL A 151 -36.18 27.01 23.10
N GLY A 152 -36.66 25.78 22.88
CA GLY A 152 -38.07 25.42 23.10
C GLY A 152 -38.51 25.62 24.55
N ALA A 153 -37.74 25.14 25.52
CA ALA A 153 -38.03 25.33 26.94
C ALA A 153 -38.00 26.80 27.36
N ALA A 154 -37.00 27.56 26.89
CA ALA A 154 -36.90 28.99 27.14
C ALA A 154 -38.06 29.77 26.53
N ALA A 155 -38.50 29.42 25.32
CA ALA A 155 -39.65 30.05 24.67
C ALA A 155 -40.96 29.79 25.44
N VAL A 156 -41.15 28.58 25.97
CA VAL A 156 -42.31 28.25 26.81
C VAL A 156 -42.26 29.01 28.14
N ALA A 157 -41.10 29.04 28.81
CA ALA A 157 -40.92 29.80 30.05
C ALA A 157 -41.15 31.30 29.85
N ALA A 158 -40.67 31.86 28.74
CA ALA A 158 -40.90 33.26 28.39
C ALA A 158 -42.38 33.58 28.14
N ARG A 159 -43.13 32.66 27.51
CA ARG A 159 -44.59 32.79 27.34
C ARG A 159 -45.33 32.76 28.67
N ASP A 160 -45.03 31.78 29.53
CA ASP A 160 -45.61 31.68 30.89
C ASP A 160 -45.29 32.93 31.73
N GLN A 161 -44.06 33.45 31.66
CA GLN A 161 -43.70 34.69 32.35
C GLN A 161 -44.45 35.91 31.80
N ARG A 162 -44.68 35.97 30.49
CA ARG A 162 -45.46 37.05 29.86
C ARG A 162 -46.93 36.99 30.29
N GLU A 163 -47.54 35.80 30.29
CA GLU A 163 -48.92 35.61 30.78
C GLU A 163 -49.07 36.02 32.25
N ARG A 164 -48.09 35.69 33.10
CA ARG A 164 -48.06 36.15 34.50
C ARG A 164 -47.94 37.67 34.62
N MET A 165 -47.11 38.29 33.77
CA MET A 165 -46.96 39.74 33.74
C MET A 165 -48.25 40.42 33.29
N ASP A 166 -48.88 39.94 32.23
CA ASP A 166 -50.14 40.49 31.70
C ASP A 166 -51.28 40.35 32.74
N SER A 167 -51.34 39.23 33.44
CA SER A 167 -52.26 39.04 34.58
C SER A 167 -52.01 40.02 35.72
N ALA A 168 -50.73 40.26 36.08
CA ALA A 168 -50.37 41.26 37.08
C ALA A 168 -50.73 42.69 36.64
N VAL A 169 -50.56 43.02 35.36
CA VAL A 169 -50.96 44.31 34.77
C VAL A 169 -52.47 44.48 34.81
N ASP A 170 -53.27 43.48 34.44
CA ASP A 170 -54.73 43.54 34.51
C ASP A 170 -55.23 43.73 35.95
N ILE A 171 -54.63 43.03 36.93
CA ILE A 171 -54.94 43.25 38.36
C ILE A 171 -54.63 44.70 38.76
N PHE A 172 -53.48 45.23 38.34
CA PHE A 172 -53.08 46.60 38.61
C PHE A 172 -54.02 47.63 37.95
N GLU A 173 -54.41 47.40 36.70
CA GLU A 173 -55.34 48.24 35.95
C GLU A 173 -56.72 48.27 36.62
N ARG A 174 -57.25 47.11 37.04
CA ARG A 174 -58.50 47.04 37.81
C ARG A 174 -58.39 47.77 39.15
N ALA A 175 -57.24 47.68 39.83
CA ALA A 175 -57.00 48.39 41.08
C ALA A 175 -56.98 49.92 40.89
N ILE A 176 -56.32 50.40 39.82
CA ILE A 176 -56.33 51.81 39.43
C ILE A 176 -57.73 52.26 39.03
N GLY A 177 -58.41 51.52 38.17
CA GLY A 177 -59.79 51.82 37.74
C GLY A 177 -60.77 51.86 38.92
N GLY A 178 -60.57 50.99 39.92
CA GLY A 178 -61.33 51.03 41.17
C GLY A 178 -60.96 52.21 42.07
N ALA A 179 -59.73 52.68 42.04
CA ALA A 179 -59.30 53.88 42.76
C ALA A 179 -59.84 55.16 42.09
N THR A 180 -59.75 55.28 40.77
CA THR A 180 -60.29 56.41 40.00
C THR A 180 -61.80 56.52 40.14
N LYS A 181 -62.54 55.41 40.02
CA LYS A 181 -63.99 55.40 40.29
C LYS A 181 -64.34 55.82 41.72
N ARG A 182 -63.51 55.48 42.70
CA ARG A 182 -63.70 55.94 44.10
C ARG A 182 -63.43 57.44 44.26
N VAL A 183 -62.47 57.98 43.52
CA VAL A 183 -62.18 59.42 43.45
C VAL A 183 -63.30 60.17 42.72
N GLU A 184 -63.81 59.66 41.60
CA GLU A 184 -64.95 60.25 40.89
C GLU A 184 -66.22 60.22 41.74
N ALA A 185 -66.51 59.07 42.38
CA ALA A 185 -67.66 58.97 43.26
C ALA A 185 -67.55 59.83 44.53
N SER A 186 -66.32 60.17 44.97
CA SER A 186 -66.11 61.12 46.07
C SER A 186 -66.23 62.58 45.59
N ALA A 187 -65.74 62.88 44.38
CA ALA A 187 -65.91 64.17 43.70
C ALA A 187 -67.39 64.48 43.43
N GLU A 188 -68.16 63.55 42.85
CA GLU A 188 -69.60 63.72 42.64
C GLU A 188 -70.36 63.88 43.96
N ARG A 189 -69.99 63.11 45.00
CA ARG A 189 -70.59 63.26 46.34
C ARG A 189 -70.28 64.63 46.92
N MET A 190 -69.09 65.15 46.68
CA MET A 190 -68.66 66.48 47.10
C MET A 190 -69.42 67.56 46.33
N GLU A 191 -69.55 67.46 45.01
CA GLU A 191 -70.38 68.37 44.19
C GLU A 191 -71.84 68.38 44.64
N ARG A 192 -72.45 67.21 44.88
CA ARG A 192 -73.84 67.14 45.38
C ARG A 192 -73.99 67.72 46.78
N ARG A 193 -72.93 67.75 47.61
CA ARG A 193 -72.94 68.46 48.90
C ARG A 193 -72.79 69.97 48.69
N PHE A 194 -71.91 70.41 47.79
CA PHE A 194 -71.75 71.81 47.44
C PHE A 194 -73.03 72.39 46.83
N ALA A 195 -73.68 71.72 45.88
CA ALA A 195 -74.93 72.17 45.29
C ALA A 195 -76.06 72.30 46.33
N ARG A 196 -76.14 71.38 47.30
CA ARG A 196 -77.12 71.44 48.40
C ARG A 196 -76.85 72.57 49.38
N THR A 197 -75.59 72.82 49.72
CA THR A 197 -75.21 73.93 50.60
C THR A 197 -75.46 75.28 49.92
N LEU A 198 -75.12 75.40 48.64
CA LEU A 198 -75.41 76.60 47.85
C LEU A 198 -76.92 76.89 47.77
N ARG A 199 -77.74 75.86 47.52
CA ARG A 199 -79.20 75.99 47.45
C ARG A 199 -79.79 76.40 48.80
N ARG A 200 -79.28 75.86 49.92
CA ARG A 200 -79.67 76.29 51.27
C ARG A 200 -79.33 77.74 51.54
N LEU A 201 -78.14 78.18 51.15
CA LEU A 201 -77.73 79.59 51.28
C LEU A 201 -78.66 80.51 50.47
N TRP A 202 -78.99 80.13 49.23
CA TRP A 202 -79.95 80.87 48.40
C TRP A 202 -81.35 80.92 49.02
N THR A 203 -81.84 79.83 49.60
CA THR A 203 -83.14 79.86 50.30
C THR A 203 -83.11 80.72 51.55
N VAL A 204 -82.01 80.71 52.32
CA VAL A 204 -81.85 81.58 53.49
C VAL A 204 -81.77 83.04 53.05
N ALA A 205 -81.03 83.36 51.99
CA ALA A 205 -80.97 84.71 51.42
C ALA A 205 -82.34 85.18 50.93
N ALA A 206 -83.11 84.32 50.26
CA ALA A 206 -84.47 84.62 49.82
C ALA A 206 -85.43 84.86 50.99
N ILE A 207 -85.36 84.04 52.05
CA ILE A 207 -86.17 84.24 53.27
C ILE A 207 -85.79 85.56 53.96
N LEU A 208 -84.49 85.87 54.04
CA LEU A 208 -84.01 87.11 54.65
C LEU A 208 -84.47 88.32 53.83
N LEU A 209 -84.51 88.22 52.50
CA LEU A 209 -85.05 89.24 51.60
C LEU A 209 -86.57 89.40 51.76
N VAL A 210 -87.32 88.31 51.95
CA VAL A 210 -88.77 88.36 52.26
C VAL A 210 -89.03 89.00 53.62
N ILE A 211 -88.21 88.73 54.64
CA ILE A 211 -88.29 89.39 55.94
C ILE A 211 -87.96 90.88 55.81
N LEU A 212 -86.98 91.25 54.98
CA LEU A 212 -86.59 92.64 54.76
C LEU A 212 -87.68 93.43 54.00
N VAL A 213 -88.35 92.79 53.02
CA VAL A 213 -89.51 93.37 52.32
C VAL A 213 -90.75 93.44 53.23
N GLY A 214 -90.96 92.45 54.10
CA GLY A 214 -92.02 92.48 55.11
C GLY A 214 -91.81 93.57 56.18
N ALA A 215 -90.55 93.80 56.59
CA ALA A 215 -90.20 94.90 57.50
C ALA A 215 -90.37 96.28 56.84
N ALA A 216 -90.13 96.39 55.53
CA ALA A 216 -90.39 97.63 54.79
C ALA A 216 -91.89 97.93 54.63
N ALA A 217 -92.75 96.91 54.55
CA ALA A 217 -94.20 97.08 54.45
C ALA A 217 -94.84 97.53 55.78
N ILE A 218 -94.29 97.14 56.93
CA ILE A 218 -94.84 97.50 58.26
C ILE A 218 -94.43 98.92 58.71
N VAL A 219 -93.40 99.52 58.09
CA VAL A 219 -92.98 100.91 58.38
C VAL A 219 -93.68 101.94 57.46
N GLY A 220 -94.34 101.50 56.39
CA GLY A 220 -95.09 102.37 55.47
C GLY A 220 -96.51 102.75 55.90
N GLU A 221 -97.10 102.04 56.87
CA GLU A 221 -98.50 102.24 57.31
C GLU A 221 -98.67 103.27 58.45
N HIS A 222 -97.62 104.00 58.83
CA HIS A 222 -97.66 105.00 59.91
C HIS A 222 -97.42 106.46 59.50
N LEU A 223 -97.46 106.79 58.21
CA LEU A 223 -97.53 108.19 57.76
C LEU A 223 -98.37 108.31 56.47
N ILE A 224 -99.68 108.46 56.66
CA ILE A 224 -100.63 109.45 56.08
C ILE A 224 -102.05 108.99 56.41
#